data_AF-D4ATL3-F1
#
_entry.id   AF-D4ATL3-F1
#
_cell.length_a   1.000
_cell.length_b   1.000
_cell.length_c   1.000
_cell.angle_alpha   90.00
_cell.angle_beta   90.00
_cell.angle_gamma   90.00
#
_symmetry.space_group_name_H-M   'P 1'
#
loop_
_entity.id
_entity.type
_entity.pdbx_description
1 polymer ?
#
loop_
_entity_poly.entity_id
_entity_poly.type
_entity_poly.pdbx_seq_one_letter_code
_entity_poly.pdbx_strand_id
1 'polypeptide(L)'
;MNGKGYGMPSSHSQFMGYFAVFFTLFLLVRHTPSASIRSGYLSMLERVGLSSLACVGALAVALSRVYLNYHTPQQVIAGAAIGVAYGLAWFGIGSFLRESGWLGWALDLQPVRYFRIRDLLPREDLAEGGWKRWESIRQQSKNPAKRHSKTSHVE
;
A
#
# COMPACT_ATOMS: atom_id res chain seq x y z
N MET A 1 -20.72 19.00 -24.93
CA MET A 1 -20.02 20.26 -24.58
C MET A 1 -18.65 19.89 -24.02
N ASN A 2 -17.59 20.07 -24.79
CA ASN A 2 -16.23 19.96 -24.27
C ASN A 2 -16.02 21.14 -23.31
N GLY A 3 -15.89 20.85 -22.02
CA GLY A 3 -15.82 21.87 -20.96
C GLY A 3 -14.78 22.95 -21.30
N LYS A 4 -15.16 24.22 -21.17
CA LYS A 4 -14.26 25.36 -21.40
C LYS A 4 -13.08 25.32 -20.41
N GLY A 5 -11.97 24.72 -20.83
CA GLY A 5 -10.61 25.22 -20.61
C GLY A 5 -9.87 25.00 -19.29
N TYR A 6 -10.47 24.72 -18.13
CA TYR A 6 -9.69 24.83 -16.86
C TYR A 6 -9.12 23.51 -16.25
N GLY A 7 -9.26 22.36 -16.91
CA GLY A 7 -8.87 21.03 -16.34
C GLY A 7 -7.95 20.17 -17.22
N MET A 8 -7.09 20.78 -18.02
CA MET A 8 -6.09 20.10 -18.84
C MET A 8 -4.80 19.82 -18.03
N PRO A 9 -4.23 18.60 -18.06
CA PRO A 9 -4.80 17.34 -18.52
C PRO A 9 -5.73 16.70 -17.46
N SER A 10 -6.46 15.64 -17.83
CA SER A 10 -7.49 15.00 -16.97
C SER A 10 -6.96 14.60 -15.58
N SER A 11 -7.39 15.28 -14.51
CA SER A 11 -6.97 14.99 -13.13
C SER A 11 -7.38 13.58 -12.66
N HIS A 12 -8.53 13.08 -13.14
CA HIS A 12 -8.98 11.72 -12.86
C HIS A 12 -8.02 10.70 -13.47
N SER A 13 -7.56 10.94 -14.70
CA SER A 13 -6.60 10.09 -15.39
C SER A 13 -5.21 10.17 -14.73
N GLN A 14 -4.80 11.37 -14.28
CA GLN A 14 -3.58 11.55 -13.48
C GLN A 14 -3.63 10.72 -12.20
N PHE A 15 -4.66 10.89 -11.37
CA PHE A 15 -4.78 10.17 -10.10
C PHE A 15 -4.83 8.65 -10.32
N MET A 16 -5.63 8.18 -11.27
CA MET A 16 -5.76 6.74 -11.51
C MET A 16 -4.49 6.12 -12.12
N GLY A 17 -3.76 6.85 -12.96
CA GLY A 17 -2.45 6.43 -13.46
C GLY A 17 -1.42 6.30 -12.33
N TYR A 18 -1.36 7.30 -11.43
CA TYR A 18 -0.53 7.26 -10.23
C TYR A 18 -0.90 6.07 -9.34
N PHE A 19 -2.19 5.94 -9.00
CA PHE A 19 -2.69 4.90 -8.12
C PHE A 19 -2.39 3.50 -8.66
N ALA A 20 -2.72 3.23 -9.93
CA ALA A 20 -2.51 1.92 -10.53
C ALA A 20 -1.02 1.50 -10.52
N VAL A 21 -0.12 2.40 -10.92
CA VAL A 21 1.32 2.12 -10.95
C VAL A 21 1.90 1.97 -9.55
N PHE A 22 1.62 2.93 -8.66
CA PHE A 22 2.15 2.89 -7.30
C PHE A 22 1.64 1.66 -6.54
N PHE A 23 0.35 1.35 -6.64
CA PHE A 23 -0.26 0.19 -6.00
C PHE A 23 0.31 -1.14 -6.55
N THR A 24 0.47 -1.24 -7.87
CA THR A 24 1.08 -2.41 -8.51
C THR A 24 2.52 -2.63 -8.04
N LEU A 25 3.35 -1.58 -8.07
CA LEU A 25 4.72 -1.65 -7.58
C LEU A 25 4.77 -1.97 -6.08
N PHE A 26 3.85 -1.41 -5.30
CA PHE A 26 3.76 -1.71 -3.89
C PHE A 26 3.50 -3.20 -3.64
N LEU A 27 2.47 -3.77 -4.26
CA LEU A 27 2.09 -5.17 -4.05
C LEU A 27 3.12 -6.16 -4.60
N LEU A 28 3.68 -5.90 -5.79
CA LEU A 28 4.54 -6.84 -6.49
C LEU A 28 6.01 -6.71 -6.12
N VAL A 29 6.47 -5.52 -5.73
CA VAL A 29 7.90 -5.26 -5.46
C VAL A 29 8.16 -4.99 -3.98
N ARG A 30 7.42 -4.06 -3.36
CA ARG A 30 7.73 -3.59 -1.99
C ARG A 30 7.17 -4.48 -0.89
N HIS A 31 6.05 -5.15 -1.14
CA HIS A 31 5.39 -5.95 -0.12
C HIS A 31 6.11 -7.30 0.03
N THR A 32 7.03 -7.40 0.98
CA THR A 32 7.79 -8.63 1.26
C THR A 32 7.34 -9.21 2.61
N PRO A 33 6.30 -10.07 2.63
CA PRO A 33 5.84 -10.68 3.88
C PRO A 33 6.93 -11.61 4.42
N SER A 34 7.11 -11.61 5.74
CA SER A 34 8.11 -12.46 6.38
C SER A 34 7.82 -13.95 6.10
N ALA A 35 8.83 -14.68 5.62
CA ALA A 35 8.73 -16.10 5.25
C ALA A 35 8.32 -17.03 6.41
N SER A 36 8.49 -16.61 7.67
CA SER A 36 8.05 -17.37 8.84
C SER A 36 6.52 -17.35 9.04
N ILE A 37 5.79 -16.62 8.19
CA ILE A 37 4.36 -16.33 8.36
C ILE A 37 3.67 -16.55 7.00
N ARG A 38 3.53 -17.82 6.56
CA ARG A 38 2.85 -18.15 5.28
C ARG A 38 1.32 -18.20 5.36
N SER A 39 0.77 -18.31 6.57
CA SER A 39 -0.68 -18.33 6.78
C SER A 39 -1.16 -16.89 7.07
N GLY A 40 -1.90 -16.29 6.14
CA GLY A 40 -2.59 -15.00 6.32
C GLY A 40 -2.18 -13.83 5.42
N TYR A 41 -1.26 -13.99 4.45
CA TYR A 41 -0.91 -12.91 3.52
C TYR A 41 -1.46 -13.15 2.12
N LEU A 42 -1.71 -12.06 1.38
CA LEU A 42 -2.00 -12.08 -0.05
C LEU A 42 -0.91 -12.88 -0.78
N SER A 43 -1.32 -13.98 -1.38
CA SER A 43 -0.51 -14.78 -2.29
C SER A 43 -0.06 -13.96 -3.49
N MET A 44 0.98 -14.42 -4.20
CA MET A 44 1.43 -13.75 -5.41
C MET A 44 0.32 -13.64 -6.46
N LEU A 45 -0.53 -14.66 -6.56
CA LEU A 45 -1.68 -14.66 -7.47
C LEU A 45 -2.68 -13.57 -7.10
N GLU A 46 -3.02 -13.43 -5.82
CA GLU A 46 -3.94 -12.38 -5.35
C GLU A 46 -3.36 -10.98 -5.59
N ARG A 47 -2.05 -10.78 -5.40
CA ARG A 47 -1.40 -9.50 -5.66
C ARG A 47 -1.43 -9.13 -7.13
N VAL A 48 -1.16 -10.09 -8.01
CA VAL A 48 -1.25 -9.91 -9.47
C VAL A 48 -2.71 -9.62 -9.85
N GLY A 49 -3.67 -10.34 -9.27
CA GLY A 49 -5.10 -10.10 -9.47
C GLY A 49 -5.52 -8.68 -9.06
N LEU A 50 -5.14 -8.24 -7.86
CA LEU A 50 -5.43 -6.90 -7.34
C LEU A 50 -4.76 -5.79 -8.17
N SER A 51 -3.51 -6.01 -8.59
CA SER A 51 -2.79 -5.08 -9.49
C SER A 51 -3.49 -4.96 -10.84
N SER A 52 -3.90 -6.10 -11.40
CA SER A 52 -4.65 -6.14 -12.67
C SER A 52 -5.99 -5.41 -12.55
N LEU A 53 -6.71 -5.64 -11.44
CA LEU A 53 -7.97 -4.95 -11.16
C LEU A 53 -7.78 -3.43 -11.05
N ALA A 54 -6.71 -2.97 -10.39
CA ALA A 54 -6.39 -1.55 -10.31
C ALA A 54 -6.12 -0.93 -11.69
N CYS A 55 -5.37 -1.62 -12.56
CA CYS A 55 -5.12 -1.19 -13.93
C CYS A 55 -6.40 -1.14 -14.78
N VAL A 56 -7.26 -2.16 -14.69
CA VAL A 56 -8.56 -2.19 -15.37
C VAL A 56 -9.45 -1.05 -14.88
N GLY A 57 -9.49 -0.81 -13.56
CA GLY A 57 -10.23 0.31 -12.97
C GLY A 57 -9.72 1.67 -13.46
N ALA A 58 -8.40 1.85 -13.55
CA ALA A 58 -7.81 3.07 -14.09
C ALA A 58 -8.19 3.30 -15.56
N LEU A 59 -8.17 2.25 -16.38
CA LEU A 59 -8.64 2.32 -17.76
C LEU A 59 -10.13 2.65 -17.85
N ALA A 60 -10.98 2.01 -17.04
CA ALA A 60 -12.41 2.29 -17.00
C ALA A 60 -12.70 3.76 -16.64
N VAL A 61 -12.02 4.31 -15.63
CA VAL A 61 -12.13 5.73 -15.27
C VAL A 61 -11.66 6.62 -16.43
N ALA A 62 -10.51 6.32 -17.04
CA ALA A 62 -9.99 7.07 -18.18
C ALA A 62 -10.98 7.09 -19.37
N LEU A 63 -11.55 5.93 -19.73
CA LEU A 63 -12.54 5.81 -20.79
C LEU A 63 -13.85 6.54 -20.45
N SER A 64 -14.28 6.51 -19.18
CA SER A 64 -15.47 7.25 -18.76
C SER A 64 -15.34 8.75 -19.00
N ARG A 65 -14.12 9.31 -18.92
CA ARG A 65 -13.88 10.74 -19.17
C ARG A 65 -14.09 11.11 -20.64
N VAL A 66 -13.76 10.19 -21.55
CA VAL A 66 -14.00 10.36 -22.99
C VAL A 66 -15.47 10.11 -23.30
N TYR A 67 -16.03 9.00 -22.82
CA TYR A 67 -17.40 8.59 -23.10
C TYR A 67 -18.44 9.62 -22.65
N LEU A 68 -18.27 10.20 -21.45
CA LEU A 68 -19.15 11.24 -20.91
C LEU A 68 -18.85 12.64 -21.47
N ASN A 69 -17.97 12.75 -22.48
CA ASN A 69 -17.57 14.01 -23.13
C ASN A 69 -16.98 15.07 -22.17
N TYR A 70 -16.33 14.63 -21.09
CA TYR A 70 -15.63 15.54 -20.19
C TYR A 70 -14.23 15.90 -20.70
N HIS A 71 -13.53 14.95 -21.33
CA HIS A 71 -12.18 15.12 -21.82
C HIS A 71 -11.97 14.50 -23.20
N THR A 72 -11.01 15.04 -23.96
CA THR A 72 -10.52 14.42 -25.18
C THR A 72 -9.59 13.22 -24.87
N PRO A 73 -9.40 12.28 -25.80
CA PRO A 73 -8.44 11.19 -25.61
C PRO A 73 -7.02 11.69 -25.29
N GLN A 74 -6.58 12.78 -25.92
CA GLN A 74 -5.26 13.39 -25.68
C GLN A 74 -5.12 13.91 -24.24
N GLN A 75 -6.16 14.55 -23.69
CA GLN A 75 -6.21 14.99 -22.30
C GLN A 75 -6.10 13.83 -21.31
N VAL A 76 -6.77 12.73 -21.62
CA VAL A 76 -6.77 11.51 -20.80
C VAL A 76 -5.41 10.83 -20.84
N ILE A 77 -4.81 10.68 -22.02
CA ILE A 77 -3.48 10.08 -22.20
C ILE A 77 -2.40 10.92 -21.51
N ALA A 78 -2.39 12.23 -21.72
CA ALA A 78 -1.45 13.14 -21.07
C ALA A 78 -1.59 13.09 -19.54
N GLY A 79 -2.84 13.04 -19.04
CA GLY A 79 -3.10 12.90 -17.62
C GLY A 79 -2.57 11.58 -17.07
N ALA A 80 -2.88 10.46 -17.72
CA ALA A 80 -2.39 9.15 -17.32
C ALA A 80 -0.86 9.07 -17.32
N ALA A 81 -0.20 9.62 -18.35
CA ALA A 81 1.28 9.65 -18.43
C ALA A 81 1.92 10.42 -17.26
N ILE A 82 1.37 11.58 -16.90
CA ILE A 82 1.81 12.35 -15.72
C ILE A 82 1.59 11.52 -14.45
N GLY A 83 0.42 10.90 -14.30
CA GLY A 83 0.12 10.01 -13.18
C GLY A 83 1.13 8.89 -13.02
N VAL A 84 1.41 8.17 -14.11
CA VAL A 84 2.41 7.09 -14.16
C VAL A 84 3.79 7.61 -13.75
N ALA A 85 4.25 8.73 -14.32
CA ALA A 85 5.54 9.32 -13.99
C ALA A 85 5.66 9.68 -12.50
N TYR A 86 4.62 10.31 -11.93
CA TYR A 86 4.56 10.59 -10.50
C TYR A 86 4.54 9.31 -9.65
N GLY A 87 3.82 8.27 -10.08
CA GLY A 87 3.76 6.99 -9.39
C GLY A 87 5.14 6.34 -9.29
N LEU A 88 5.88 6.31 -10.39
CA LEU A 88 7.25 5.81 -10.46
C LEU A 88 8.20 6.66 -9.59
N ALA A 89 8.15 7.98 -9.74
CA ALA A 89 9.01 8.90 -8.99
C ALA A 89 8.78 8.80 -7.48
N TRP A 90 7.52 8.82 -7.04
CA TRP A 90 7.17 8.71 -5.63
C TRP A 90 7.53 7.33 -5.05
N PHE A 91 7.34 6.27 -5.83
CA PHE A 91 7.80 4.95 -5.44
C PHE A 91 9.32 4.92 -5.27
N GLY A 92 10.09 5.46 -6.22
CA GLY A 92 11.55 5.54 -6.16
C GLY A 92 12.07 6.35 -4.98
N ILE A 93 11.54 7.56 -4.78
CA ILE A 93 11.86 8.41 -3.62
C ILE A 93 11.58 7.67 -2.31
N GLY A 94 10.41 7.03 -2.21
CA GLY A 94 10.05 6.25 -1.04
C GLY A 94 11.00 5.09 -0.76
N SER A 95 11.45 4.37 -1.80
CA SER A 95 12.47 3.31 -1.66
C SER A 95 13.79 3.89 -1.18
N PHE A 96 14.26 4.97 -1.81
CA PHE A 96 15.51 5.63 -1.45
C PHE A 96 15.51 6.10 0.01
N LEU A 97 14.45 6.76 0.47
CA LEU A 97 14.34 7.23 1.86
C LEU A 97 14.35 6.09 2.89
N ARG A 98 13.85 4.90 2.50
CA ARG A 98 13.87 3.70 3.34
C ARG A 98 15.25 3.07 3.40
N GLU A 99 15.89 2.91 2.24
CA GLU A 99 17.21 2.25 2.12
C GLU A 99 18.34 3.12 2.67
N SER A 100 18.27 4.44 2.51
CA SER A 100 19.25 5.39 3.05
C SER A 100 19.18 5.60 4.57
N GLY A 101 18.19 5.02 5.25
CA GLY A 101 17.98 5.18 6.69
C GLY A 101 17.33 6.51 7.10
N TRP A 102 17.04 7.41 6.17
CA TRP A 102 16.38 8.69 6.44
C TRP A 102 15.00 8.50 7.06
N LEU A 103 14.23 7.51 6.58
CA LEU A 103 12.94 7.18 7.17
C LEU A 103 13.09 6.66 8.60
N GLY A 104 14.10 5.82 8.87
CA GLY A 104 14.37 5.31 10.21
C GLY A 104 14.72 6.43 11.19
N TRP A 105 15.64 7.31 10.79
CA TRP A 105 15.99 8.51 11.55
C TRP A 105 14.76 9.37 11.86
N ALA A 106 13.90 9.62 10.86
CA ALA A 106 12.67 10.40 11.07
C ALA A 106 11.69 9.71 12.03
N LEU A 107 11.58 8.37 11.99
CA LEU A 107 10.74 7.59 12.89
C LEU A 107 11.23 7.58 14.34
N ASP A 108 12.53 7.80 14.56
CA ASP A 108 13.13 7.83 15.91
C ASP A 108 13.00 9.17 16.64
N LEU A 109 12.54 10.23 15.95
CA LEU A 109 12.31 11.55 16.55
C LEU A 109 11.28 11.48 17.69
N GLN A 110 11.53 12.21 18.77
CA GLN A 110 10.66 12.19 19.97
C GLN A 110 9.17 12.49 19.68
N PRO A 111 8.82 13.51 18.88
CA PRO A 111 7.41 13.76 18.55
C PRO A 111 6.77 12.58 17.80
N VAL A 112 7.52 11.95 16.88
CA VAL A 112 7.04 10.84 16.04
C VAL A 112 6.78 9.59 16.89
N ARG A 113 7.68 9.31 17.85
CA ARG A 113 7.51 8.26 18.86
C ARG A 113 6.37 8.55 19.83
N TYR A 114 6.21 9.80 20.25
CA TYR A 114 5.10 10.24 21.10
C TYR A 114 3.74 9.99 20.44
N PHE A 115 3.60 10.36 19.16
CA PHE A 115 2.40 10.07 18.36
C PHE A 115 2.30 8.60 17.89
N ARG A 116 3.30 7.76 18.20
CA ARG A 116 3.35 6.33 17.85
C ARG A 116 3.20 6.06 16.35
N ILE A 117 3.72 6.96 15.52
CA ILE A 117 3.75 6.79 14.06
C ILE A 117 4.69 5.62 13.74
N ARG A 118 4.25 4.73 12.85
CA ARG A 118 4.96 3.50 12.50
C ARG A 118 4.84 3.21 11.02
N ASP A 119 5.87 2.57 10.48
CA ASP A 119 5.92 2.07 9.12
C ASP A 119 5.96 0.54 9.12
N LEU A 120 4.79 -0.08 9.13
CA LEU A 120 4.64 -1.54 9.13
C LEU A 120 4.20 -2.09 7.77
N LEU A 121 3.69 -1.21 6.90
CA LEU A 121 3.04 -1.53 5.64
C LEU A 121 3.85 -2.48 4.72
N PRO A 122 5.20 -2.38 4.63
CA PRO A 122 5.96 -3.32 3.80
C PRO A 122 6.03 -4.75 4.34
N ARG A 123 5.95 -4.92 5.67
CA ARG A 123 6.30 -6.17 6.37
C ARG A 123 5.09 -6.89 6.97
N GLU A 124 4.10 -6.13 7.42
CA GLU A 124 2.92 -6.65 8.11
C GLU A 124 1.65 -6.05 7.51
N ASP A 125 0.64 -6.90 7.35
CA ASP A 125 -0.73 -6.45 7.14
C ASP A 125 -1.29 -6.07 8.51
N LEU A 126 -1.85 -4.86 8.62
CA LEU A 126 -2.41 -4.33 9.86
C LEU A 126 -3.54 -5.19 10.39
N ALA A 127 -4.38 -5.73 9.50
CA ALA A 127 -5.49 -6.60 9.88
C ALA A 127 -4.96 -7.93 10.45
N GLU A 128 -3.98 -8.51 9.77
CA GLU A 128 -3.39 -9.79 10.15
C GLU A 128 -2.59 -9.69 11.47
N GLY A 129 -1.82 -8.62 11.66
CA GLY A 129 -1.09 -8.36 12.90
C GLY A 129 -2.04 -8.26 14.11
N GLY A 130 -3.18 -7.60 13.93
CA GLY A 130 -4.25 -7.54 14.93
C GLY A 130 -4.87 -8.90 15.22
N TRP A 131 -5.22 -9.65 14.17
CA TRP A 131 -5.81 -10.98 14.27
C TRP A 131 -4.91 -11.97 15.01
N LYS A 132 -3.63 -12.05 14.62
CA LYS A 132 -2.65 -12.93 15.26
C LYS A 132 -2.43 -12.59 16.73
N ARG A 133 -2.35 -11.30 17.06
CA ARG A 133 -2.21 -10.87 18.46
C ARG A 133 -3.43 -11.32 19.28
N TRP A 134 -4.64 -11.11 18.77
CA TRP A 134 -5.87 -11.56 19.42
C TRP A 134 -5.91 -13.09 19.60
N GLU A 135 -5.54 -13.85 18.56
CA GLU A 135 -5.52 -15.32 18.61
C GLU A 135 -4.52 -15.85 19.65
N SER A 136 -3.33 -15.24 19.72
CA SER A 136 -2.31 -15.60 20.71
C SER A 136 -2.80 -15.38 22.16
N ILE A 137 -3.50 -14.28 22.41
CA ILE A 137 -4.12 -13.97 23.72
C ILE A 137 -5.18 -15.02 24.07
N ARG A 138 -6.01 -15.43 23.10
CA ARG A 138 -7.03 -16.47 23.32
C ARG A 138 -6.42 -17.84 23.61
N GLN A 139 -5.37 -18.23 22.87
CA GLN A 139 -4.70 -19.51 23.11
C GLN A 139 -4.05 -19.55 24.50
N GLN A 140 -3.42 -18.46 24.92
CA GLN A 140 -2.87 -18.33 26.28
C GLN A 140 -3.95 -18.41 27.36
N SER A 141 -5.13 -17.82 27.10
CA SER A 141 -6.26 -17.84 28.05
C SER A 141 -6.90 -19.22 28.18
N LYS A 142 -6.88 -20.04 27.12
CA LYS A 142 -7.43 -21.41 27.13
C LYS A 142 -6.53 -22.45 27.80
N ASN A 143 -5.23 -22.16 27.97
CA ASN A 143 -4.26 -23.13 28.46
C ASN A 143 -3.39 -22.57 29.61
N PRO A 144 -3.99 -22.25 30.77
CA PRO A 144 -3.30 -21.59 31.88
C PRO A 144 -2.13 -22.41 32.47
N ALA A 145 -2.13 -23.74 32.32
CA ALA A 145 -1.09 -24.63 32.85
C ALA A 145 0.32 -24.38 32.26
N LYS A 146 0.43 -23.95 30.99
CA LYS A 146 1.73 -23.60 30.36
C LYS A 146 2.30 -22.26 30.84
N ARG A 147 1.48 -21.42 31.47
CA ARG A 147 1.90 -20.09 31.98
C ARG A 147 2.69 -20.23 33.28
N HIS A 148 2.34 -21.19 34.13
CA HIS A 148 3.04 -21.42 35.41
C HIS A 148 4.39 -22.12 35.26
N SER A 149 4.56 -23.06 34.31
CA SER A 149 5.83 -23.80 34.16
C SER A 149 6.97 -22.94 33.60
N LYS A 150 6.68 -21.85 32.87
CA LYS A 150 7.72 -20.92 32.37
C LYS A 150 8.24 -19.98 33.45
N THR A 151 7.42 -19.62 34.44
CA THR A 151 7.84 -18.78 35.57
C THR A 151 8.61 -19.56 36.63
N SER A 152 8.40 -20.88 36.77
CA SER A 152 9.09 -21.71 37.76
C SER A 152 10.47 -22.22 37.34
N HIS A 153 10.94 -21.90 36.13
CA HIS A 153 12.27 -22.29 35.62
C HIS A 153 13.24 -21.10 35.50
N VAL A 154 12.84 -19.93 36.03
CA VAL A 154 13.65 -18.69 36.04
C VAL A 154 14.06 -18.30 37.47
N GLU A 155 13.71 -19.10 38.47
CA GLU A 155 14.26 -19.07 39.83
C GLU A 155 15.27 -20.19 40.01
#